data_AF-A0AAN7ZZ75-F1
#
_entry.id   AF-A0AAN7ZZ75-F1
#
_cell.length_a   1.000
_cell.length_b   1.000
_cell.length_c   1.000
_cell.angle_alpha   90.00
_cell.angle_beta   90.00
_cell.angle_gamma   90.00
#
_symmetry.space_group_name_H-M   'P 1'
#
loop_
_entity.id
_entity.type
_entity.pdbx_description
1 polymer ?
#
loop_
_entity_poly.entity_id
_entity_poly.type
_entity_poly.pdbx_seq_one_letter_code
_entity_poly.pdbx_strand_id
1 'polypeptide(L)'
;MSSAFQTFRANLPPPAECLAILVGCMELTVFGLGGLANPLEFTKGYGLPLITSSSTSATSTEKATDDEKKQQAYVAAIAARNVQNGILLLTLGCYVRDRRALGFAVMAGLITTVADTLIVQWYGAKDAVWGHVFGMFNSAAIGGSLLYWGRNDPLW
;
A
#
# COMPACT_ATOMS: atom_id res chain seq x y z
N MET A 1 26.99 -10.54 24.84
CA MET A 1 25.64 -9.94 24.89
C MET A 1 24.91 -10.50 26.10
N SER A 2 24.14 -9.68 26.82
CA SER A 2 23.31 -10.14 27.95
C SER A 2 22.25 -11.14 27.48
N SER A 3 21.98 -12.17 28.29
CA SER A 3 20.90 -13.15 28.07
C SER A 3 19.53 -12.47 27.83
N ALA A 4 19.27 -11.35 28.52
CA ALA A 4 18.03 -10.58 28.33
C ALA A 4 17.90 -10.01 26.91
N PHE A 5 19.01 -9.56 26.30
CA PHE A 5 19.03 -9.01 24.95
C PHE A 5 18.85 -10.11 23.89
N GLN A 6 19.40 -11.30 24.13
CA GLN A 6 19.19 -12.47 23.25
C GLN A 6 17.73 -12.93 23.29
N THR A 7 17.11 -12.99 24.46
CA THR A 7 15.68 -13.33 24.62
C THR A 7 14.76 -12.30 23.99
N PHE A 8 15.07 -11.01 24.13
CA PHE A 8 14.32 -9.94 23.46
C PHE A 8 14.41 -10.06 21.93
N ARG A 9 15.64 -10.18 21.38
CA ARG A 9 15.86 -10.31 19.94
C ARG A 9 15.22 -11.57 19.35
N ALA A 10 15.23 -12.69 20.08
CA ALA A 10 14.63 -13.95 19.64
C ALA A 10 13.10 -13.86 19.46
N ASN A 11 12.43 -12.96 20.18
CA ASN A 11 10.97 -12.79 20.11
C ASN A 11 10.51 -11.75 19.08
N LEU A 12 11.42 -10.93 18.53
CA LEU A 12 11.06 -9.97 17.49
C LEU A 12 10.89 -10.66 16.12
N PRO A 13 9.96 -10.18 15.27
CA PRO A 13 9.90 -10.63 13.89
C PRO A 13 11.20 -10.24 13.15
N PRO A 14 11.66 -11.07 12.19
CA PRO A 14 12.54 -10.63 11.10
C PRO A 14 12.25 -9.23 10.60
N PRO A 15 13.29 -8.43 10.27
CA PRO A 15 13.09 -7.10 9.72
C PRO A 15 12.12 -7.08 8.53
N ALA A 16 12.17 -8.10 7.65
CA ALA A 16 11.25 -8.25 6.53
C ALA A 16 9.78 -8.47 6.97
N GLU A 17 9.55 -9.23 8.05
CA GLU A 17 8.20 -9.40 8.61
C GLU A 17 7.70 -8.10 9.23
N CYS A 18 8.56 -7.38 9.96
CA CYS A 18 8.23 -6.05 10.49
C CYS A 18 7.86 -5.06 9.37
N LEU A 19 8.65 -5.03 8.29
CA LEU A 19 8.38 -4.17 7.14
C LEU A 19 7.07 -4.56 6.43
N ALA A 20 6.78 -5.85 6.27
CA ALA A 20 5.52 -6.30 5.70
C ALA A 20 4.31 -5.96 6.59
N ILE A 21 4.46 -6.03 7.92
CA ILE A 21 3.43 -5.55 8.86
C ILE A 21 3.23 -4.04 8.71
N LEU A 22 4.31 -3.26 8.58
CA LEU A 22 4.21 -1.82 8.33
C LEU A 22 3.51 -1.51 7.01
N VAL A 23 3.78 -2.26 5.95
CA VAL A 23 3.04 -2.17 4.68
C VAL A 23 1.56 -2.48 4.90
N GLY A 24 1.23 -3.56 5.63
CA GLY A 24 -0.15 -3.88 5.99
C GLY A 24 -0.86 -2.76 6.76
N CYS A 25 -0.15 -2.09 7.68
CA CYS A 25 -0.66 -0.91 8.37
C CYS A 25 -0.91 0.27 7.42
N MET A 26 0.02 0.57 6.50
CA MET A 26 -0.15 1.66 5.52
C MET A 26 -1.30 1.38 4.55
N GLU A 27 -1.41 0.15 4.05
CA GLU A 27 -2.51 -0.32 3.21
C GLU A 27 -3.86 -0.13 3.89
N LEU A 28 -3.97 -0.54 5.16
CA LEU A 28 -5.20 -0.38 5.92
C LEU A 28 -5.52 1.08 6.21
N THR A 29 -4.53 1.86 6.65
CA THR A 29 -4.76 3.20 7.20
C THR A 29 -4.65 4.29 6.16
N VAL A 30 -3.46 4.53 5.61
CA VAL A 30 -3.19 5.64 4.69
C VAL A 30 -3.95 5.46 3.39
N PHE A 31 -3.81 4.29 2.76
CA PHE A 31 -4.40 4.05 1.44
C PHE A 31 -5.86 3.62 1.52
N GLY A 32 -6.21 2.77 2.49
CA GLY A 32 -7.57 2.28 2.68
C GLY A 32 -8.49 3.29 3.36
N LEU A 33 -8.37 3.43 4.68
CA LEU A 33 -9.25 4.32 5.45
C LEU A 33 -9.08 5.80 5.05
N GLY A 34 -7.86 6.24 4.79
CA GLY A 34 -7.56 7.59 4.31
C GLY A 34 -8.18 7.85 2.92
N GLY A 35 -8.08 6.89 2.01
CA GLY A 35 -8.72 6.96 0.69
C GLY A 35 -10.25 6.99 0.75
N LEU A 36 -10.85 6.26 1.68
CA LEU A 36 -12.30 6.31 1.93
C LEU A 36 -12.75 7.63 2.57
N ALA A 37 -11.95 8.18 3.49
CA ALA A 37 -12.27 9.41 4.19
C ALA A 37 -12.08 10.65 3.29
N ASN A 38 -11.07 10.66 2.43
CA ASN A 38 -10.78 11.77 1.52
C ASN A 38 -10.29 11.29 0.14
N PRO A 39 -11.21 10.87 -0.76
CA PRO A 39 -10.87 10.41 -2.10
C PRO A 39 -10.13 11.45 -2.96
N LEU A 40 -10.40 12.74 -2.74
CA LEU A 40 -9.80 13.84 -3.50
C LEU A 40 -8.31 14.00 -3.17
N GLU A 41 -7.94 13.99 -1.89
CA GLU A 41 -6.52 14.07 -1.50
C GLU A 41 -5.79 12.77 -1.82
N PHE A 42 -6.45 11.61 -1.67
CA PHE A 42 -5.88 10.33 -2.06
C PHE A 42 -5.48 10.30 -3.54
N THR A 43 -6.37 10.74 -4.44
CA THR A 43 -6.10 10.74 -5.88
C THR A 43 -4.98 11.69 -6.30
N LYS A 44 -4.84 12.84 -5.61
CA LYS A 44 -3.67 13.73 -5.79
C LYS A 44 -2.38 13.04 -5.39
N GLY A 45 -2.33 12.43 -4.21
CA GLY A 45 -1.16 11.70 -3.72
C GLY A 45 -0.81 10.48 -4.56
N TYR A 46 -1.82 9.81 -5.11
CA TYR A 46 -1.66 8.67 -6.02
C TYR A 46 -1.14 9.08 -7.40
N GLY A 47 -1.34 10.34 -7.82
CA GLY A 47 -0.91 10.86 -9.12
C GLY A 47 -1.97 10.78 -10.22
N LEU A 48 -3.24 10.56 -9.87
CA LEU A 48 -4.39 10.57 -10.78
C LEU A 48 -5.46 11.54 -10.28
N PRO A 49 -5.21 12.86 -10.23
CA PRO A 49 -6.14 13.81 -9.66
C PRO A 49 -7.50 13.73 -10.37
N LEU A 50 -8.58 13.68 -9.59
CA LEU A 50 -9.94 13.73 -10.13
C LEU A 50 -10.12 14.99 -10.95
N ILE A 51 -10.74 14.84 -12.13
CA ILE A 51 -11.12 15.98 -12.97
C ILE A 51 -12.38 16.57 -12.35
N THR A 52 -12.20 17.46 -11.37
CA THR A 52 -13.30 18.29 -10.90
C THR A 52 -13.55 19.40 -11.92
N SER A 53 -14.81 19.63 -12.26
CA SER A 53 -15.25 20.64 -13.24
C SER A 53 -14.84 22.08 -12.86
N SER A 54 -14.28 22.30 -11.67
CA SER A 54 -13.84 23.61 -11.15
C SER A 54 -12.42 24.05 -11.55
N SER A 55 -11.94 23.68 -12.74
CA SER A 55 -10.81 24.43 -13.34
C SER A 55 -11.25 25.81 -13.87
N THR A 56 -12.55 26.13 -13.79
CA THR A 56 -13.09 27.47 -14.13
C THR A 56 -13.92 28.00 -12.97
N SER A 57 -13.34 28.97 -12.25
CA SER A 57 -14.00 30.00 -11.46
C SER A 57 -14.83 29.63 -10.21
N ALA A 58 -14.59 30.45 -9.20
CA ALA A 58 -15.22 30.48 -7.89
C ALA A 58 -16.77 30.49 -7.90
N THR A 59 -17.32 29.94 -6.81
CA THR A 59 -18.64 30.27 -6.23
C THR A 59 -19.85 29.59 -6.86
N SER A 60 -20.07 28.32 -6.54
CA SER A 60 -21.42 27.75 -6.44
C SER A 60 -21.36 26.38 -5.78
N THR A 61 -22.31 26.13 -4.88
CA THR A 61 -22.65 24.82 -4.31
C THR A 61 -23.21 23.93 -5.43
N GLU A 62 -22.38 23.56 -6.39
CA GLU A 62 -22.78 22.74 -7.53
C GLU A 62 -22.74 21.27 -7.13
N LYS A 63 -23.88 20.60 -7.34
CA LYS A 63 -23.98 19.14 -7.24
C LYS A 63 -22.91 18.55 -8.14
N ALA A 64 -22.03 17.73 -7.55
CA ALA A 64 -21.10 16.91 -8.30
C ALA A 64 -21.83 16.24 -9.47
N THR A 65 -21.24 16.35 -10.66
CA THR A 65 -21.79 15.72 -11.87
C THR A 65 -21.85 14.21 -11.64
N ASP A 66 -22.75 13.52 -12.34
CA ASP A 66 -22.87 12.07 -12.16
C ASP A 66 -21.57 11.32 -12.53
N ASP A 67 -20.73 11.90 -13.39
CA ASP A 67 -19.43 11.34 -13.72
C ASP A 67 -18.39 11.56 -12.61
N GLU A 68 -18.39 12.72 -11.93
CA GLU A 68 -17.56 12.94 -10.73
C GLU A 68 -17.93 11.97 -9.60
N LYS A 69 -19.22 11.72 -9.38
CA LYS A 69 -19.69 10.73 -8.38
C LYS A 69 -19.23 9.32 -8.73
N LYS A 70 -19.30 8.92 -10.00
CA LYS A 70 -18.81 7.61 -10.45
C LYS A 70 -17.31 7.48 -10.24
N GLN A 71 -16.53 8.50 -10.60
CA GLN A 71 -15.08 8.50 -10.37
C GLN A 71 -14.75 8.40 -8.88
N GLN A 72 -15.43 9.17 -8.02
CA GLN A 72 -15.27 9.06 -6.57
C GLN A 72 -15.64 7.65 -6.06
N ALA A 73 -16.70 7.04 -6.59
CA ALA A 73 -17.07 5.68 -6.22
C ALA A 73 -16.00 4.65 -6.64
N TYR A 74 -15.36 4.82 -7.81
CA TYR A 74 -14.23 3.98 -8.21
C TYR A 74 -13.03 4.15 -7.27
N VAL A 75 -12.71 5.38 -6.86
CA VAL A 75 -11.64 5.64 -5.88
C VAL A 75 -11.96 4.98 -4.55
N ALA A 76 -13.19 5.11 -4.04
CA ALA A 76 -13.62 4.45 -2.82
C ALA A 76 -13.54 2.92 -2.93
N ALA A 77 -13.87 2.35 -4.10
CA ALA A 77 -13.72 0.92 -4.36
C ALA A 77 -12.26 0.47 -4.41
N ILE A 78 -11.32 1.32 -4.87
CA ILE A 78 -9.88 1.06 -4.79
C ILE A 78 -9.45 1.07 -3.31
N ALA A 79 -9.80 2.13 -2.58
CA ALA A 79 -9.47 2.25 -1.16
C ALA A 79 -10.01 1.06 -0.32
N ALA A 80 -11.22 0.57 -0.62
CA ALA A 80 -11.75 -0.64 0.01
C ALA A 80 -10.89 -1.89 -0.25
N ARG A 81 -10.25 -2.01 -1.43
CA ARG A 81 -9.30 -3.09 -1.73
C ARG A 81 -8.00 -2.92 -0.95
N ASN A 82 -7.51 -1.70 -0.74
CA ASN A 82 -6.39 -1.43 0.15
C ASN A 82 -6.71 -1.82 1.61
N VAL A 83 -7.94 -1.55 2.09
CA VAL A 83 -8.41 -2.04 3.40
C VAL A 83 -8.35 -3.57 3.48
N GLN A 84 -8.90 -4.26 2.48
CA GLN A 84 -8.86 -5.72 2.40
C GLN A 84 -7.41 -6.25 2.40
N ASN A 85 -6.54 -5.67 1.59
CA ASN A 85 -5.12 -6.06 1.51
C ASN A 85 -4.39 -5.82 2.83
N GLY A 86 -4.62 -4.67 3.47
CA GLY A 86 -4.06 -4.37 4.79
C GLY A 86 -4.48 -5.40 5.84
N ILE A 87 -5.78 -5.74 5.89
CA ILE A 87 -6.29 -6.78 6.80
C ILE A 87 -5.64 -8.13 6.49
N LEU A 88 -5.49 -8.51 5.22
CA LEU A 88 -4.84 -9.76 4.83
C LEU A 88 -3.40 -9.81 5.31
N LEU A 89 -2.60 -8.77 5.04
CA LEU A 89 -1.20 -8.70 5.45
C LEU A 89 -1.05 -8.73 6.97
N LEU A 90 -1.89 -7.99 7.71
CA LEU A 90 -1.86 -7.99 9.17
C LEU A 90 -2.32 -9.33 9.75
N THR A 91 -3.28 -10.01 9.11
CA THR A 91 -3.70 -11.35 9.51
C THR A 91 -2.55 -12.34 9.32
N LEU A 92 -1.87 -12.32 8.17
CA LEU A 92 -0.75 -13.22 7.89
C LEU A 92 0.48 -12.91 8.75
N GLY A 93 0.78 -11.63 9.02
CA GLY A 93 1.94 -11.20 9.79
C GLY A 93 1.75 -11.25 11.31
N CYS A 94 0.59 -10.86 11.83
CA CYS A 94 0.36 -10.74 13.27
C CYS A 94 -0.43 -11.90 13.87
N TYR A 95 -1.40 -12.46 13.13
CA TYR A 95 -2.30 -13.51 13.66
C TYR A 95 -1.84 -14.92 13.29
N VAL A 96 -1.80 -15.24 12.00
CA VAL A 96 -1.38 -16.57 11.49
C VAL A 96 0.13 -16.74 11.64
N ARG A 97 0.89 -15.64 11.49
CA ARG A 97 2.35 -15.60 11.57
C ARG A 97 3.02 -16.56 10.58
N ASP A 98 2.45 -16.70 9.39
CA ASP A 98 3.04 -17.47 8.29
C ASP A 98 3.85 -16.55 7.38
N ARG A 99 5.17 -16.61 7.55
CA ARG A 99 6.14 -15.82 6.80
C ARG A 99 6.02 -16.01 5.29
N ARG A 100 5.82 -17.24 4.80
CA ARG A 100 5.79 -17.52 3.36
C ARG A 100 4.49 -17.04 2.74
N ALA A 101 3.37 -17.30 3.41
CA ALA A 101 2.08 -16.78 2.98
C ALA A 101 2.08 -15.25 2.95
N LEU A 102 2.66 -14.60 3.97
CA LEU A 102 2.87 -13.15 3.99
C LEU A 102 3.74 -12.69 2.82
N GLY A 103 4.84 -13.38 2.53
CA GLY A 103 5.70 -13.11 1.38
C GLY A 103 4.95 -13.18 0.05
N PHE A 104 4.15 -14.22 -0.17
CA PHE A 104 3.31 -14.32 -1.38
C PHE A 104 2.28 -13.19 -1.47
N ALA A 105 1.65 -12.81 -0.35
CA ALA A 105 0.70 -11.70 -0.33
C ALA A 105 1.38 -10.36 -0.68
N VAL A 106 2.58 -10.09 -0.15
CA VAL A 106 3.37 -8.89 -0.51
C VAL A 106 3.77 -8.91 -2.00
N MET A 107 4.18 -10.07 -2.52
CA MET A 107 4.51 -10.23 -3.95
C MET A 107 3.30 -10.09 -4.87
N ALA A 108 2.10 -10.47 -4.42
CA ALA A 108 0.87 -10.16 -5.16
C ALA A 108 0.63 -8.64 -5.19
N GLY A 109 0.89 -7.94 -4.08
CA GLY A 109 0.86 -6.47 -4.02
C GLY A 109 1.83 -5.79 -4.98
N LEU A 110 3.02 -6.36 -5.20
CA LEU A 110 3.97 -5.88 -6.22
C LEU A 110 3.34 -5.80 -7.62
N ILE A 111 2.52 -6.79 -8.00
CA ILE A 111 1.84 -6.79 -9.31
C ILE A 111 0.92 -5.57 -9.42
N THR A 112 0.18 -5.26 -8.36
CA THR A 112 -0.65 -4.05 -8.28
C THR A 112 0.20 -2.79 -8.40
N THR A 113 1.30 -2.68 -7.67
CA THR A 113 2.17 -1.48 -7.73
C THR A 113 2.81 -1.29 -9.11
N VAL A 114 3.14 -2.37 -9.82
CA VAL A 114 3.59 -2.31 -11.22
C VAL A 114 2.47 -1.75 -12.11
N ALA A 115 1.24 -2.25 -11.96
CA ALA A 115 0.10 -1.73 -12.70
C ALA A 115 -0.15 -0.24 -12.38
N ASP A 116 -0.10 0.15 -11.11
CA ASP A 116 -0.24 1.54 -10.65
C ASP A 116 0.81 2.45 -11.31
N THR A 117 2.07 2.00 -11.35
CA THR A 117 3.17 2.71 -12.01
C THR A 117 2.86 2.98 -13.48
N LEU A 118 2.40 1.95 -14.21
CA LEU A 118 2.05 2.07 -15.63
C LEU A 118 0.84 2.99 -15.85
N ILE A 119 -0.18 2.88 -15.00
CA ILE A 119 -1.38 3.71 -15.08
C ILE A 119 -1.00 5.18 -14.86
N VAL A 120 -0.22 5.50 -13.83
CA VAL A 120 0.21 6.89 -13.55
C VAL A 120 1.13 7.40 -14.65
N GLN A 121 1.99 6.56 -15.21
CA GLN A 121 2.87 6.94 -16.32
C GLN A 121 2.09 7.31 -17.59
N TRP A 122 0.98 6.63 -17.87
CA TRP A 122 0.18 6.88 -19.08
C TRP A 122 -0.91 7.92 -18.91
N TYR A 123 -1.55 7.96 -17.74
CA TYR A 123 -2.77 8.77 -17.52
C TYR A 123 -2.62 9.82 -16.43
N GLY A 124 -1.53 9.79 -15.65
CA GLY A 124 -1.36 10.60 -14.45
C GLY A 124 -0.25 11.63 -14.51
N ALA A 125 0.07 12.16 -13.32
CA ALA A 125 1.18 13.06 -13.11
C ALA A 125 2.50 12.28 -13.18
N LYS A 126 3.31 12.56 -14.21
CA LYS A 126 4.59 11.85 -14.43
C LYS A 126 5.57 11.98 -13.26
N ASP A 127 5.49 13.07 -12.52
CA ASP A 127 6.32 13.30 -11.34
C ASP A 127 5.99 12.34 -10.18
N ALA A 128 4.77 11.78 -10.16
CA ALA A 128 4.35 10.80 -9.17
C ALA A 128 4.81 9.36 -9.48
N VAL A 129 5.26 9.07 -10.71
CA VAL A 129 5.71 7.73 -11.13
C VAL A 129 6.84 7.21 -10.25
N TRP A 130 7.77 8.08 -9.86
CA TRP A 130 8.89 7.70 -9.00
C TRP A 130 8.48 7.15 -7.63
N GLY A 131 7.37 7.66 -7.07
CA GLY A 131 6.81 7.13 -5.82
C GLY A 131 6.38 5.66 -5.97
N HIS A 132 5.74 5.33 -7.10
CA HIS A 132 5.31 3.97 -7.39
C HIS A 132 6.48 3.03 -7.71
N VAL A 133 7.51 3.51 -8.42
CA VAL A 133 8.75 2.73 -8.65
C VAL A 133 9.45 2.37 -7.33
N PHE A 134 9.50 3.30 -6.38
CA PHE A 134 10.02 3.01 -5.03
C PHE A 134 9.16 1.98 -4.30
N GLY A 135 7.83 2.08 -4.43
CA GLY A 135 6.89 1.07 -3.96
C GLY A 135 7.17 -0.32 -4.53
N MET A 136 7.40 -0.43 -5.84
CA MET A 136 7.74 -1.68 -6.51
C MET A 136 9.02 -2.29 -5.94
N PHE A 137 10.09 -1.50 -5.79
CA PHE A 137 11.34 -2.00 -5.24
C PHE A 137 11.16 -2.51 -3.81
N ASN A 138 10.43 -1.78 -2.96
CA ASN A 138 10.14 -2.22 -1.59
C ASN A 138 9.33 -3.50 -1.55
N SER A 139 8.27 -3.62 -2.33
CA SER A 139 7.44 -4.83 -2.37
C SER A 139 8.24 -6.03 -2.86
N ALA A 140 9.11 -5.86 -3.86
CA ALA A 140 9.99 -6.92 -4.35
C ALA A 140 11.04 -7.33 -3.29
N ALA A 141 11.67 -6.36 -2.63
CA ALA A 141 12.68 -6.62 -1.60
C ALA A 141 12.07 -7.29 -0.36
N ILE A 142 10.93 -6.80 0.12
CA ILE A 142 10.24 -7.35 1.30
C ILE A 142 9.66 -8.72 0.97
N GLY A 143 8.87 -8.84 -0.11
CA GLY A 143 8.26 -10.10 -0.51
C GLY A 143 9.31 -11.17 -0.85
N GLY A 144 10.34 -10.80 -1.62
CA GLY A 144 11.46 -11.68 -1.96
C GLY A 144 12.22 -12.15 -0.71
N SER A 145 12.49 -11.24 0.24
CA SER A 145 13.18 -11.63 1.48
C SER A 145 12.33 -12.53 2.38
N LEU A 146 11.01 -12.35 2.42
CA LEU A 146 10.07 -13.24 3.11
C LEU A 146 9.95 -14.62 2.47
N LEU A 147 10.27 -14.76 1.19
CA LEU A 147 10.27 -16.05 0.50
C LEU A 147 11.63 -16.74 0.57
N TYR A 148 12.73 -15.98 0.49
CA TYR A 148 14.08 -16.52 0.32
C TYR A 148 14.85 -16.73 1.64
N TRP A 149 14.95 -15.73 2.53
CA TRP A 149 15.79 -15.80 3.76
C TRP A 149 15.06 -16.20 5.04
N GLY A 150 15.26 -17.43 5.51
CA GLY A 150 14.72 -17.92 6.77
C GLY A 150 15.43 -17.36 8.01
N ARG A 151 14.80 -17.53 9.18
CA ARG A 151 15.39 -17.20 10.49
C ARG A 151 16.72 -17.91 10.80
N ASN A 152 17.04 -18.98 10.07
CA ASN A 152 18.23 -19.78 10.28
C ASN A 152 19.34 -19.48 9.25
N ASP A 153 19.12 -18.52 8.33
CA ASP A 153 20.12 -18.19 7.31
C ASP A 153 21.23 -17.27 7.89
N PRO A 154 22.49 -17.43 7.45
CA PRO A 154 23.64 -16.70 8.00
C PRO A 154 23.63 -15.18 7.76
N LEU A 155 22.72 -14.70 6.91
CA LEU A 155 22.47 -13.27 6.68
C LEU A 155 21.39 -12.71 7.63
N TRP A 156 20.92 -13.49 8.62
CA TRP A 156 19.93 -13.12 9.63
C TRP A 156 20.47 -13.18 11.07
#